data_AF-A0A085W8P6-F1
#
_entry.id   AF-A0A085W8P6-F1
#
_cell.length_a   1.000
_cell.length_b   1.000
_cell.length_c   1.000
_cell.angle_alpha   90.00
_cell.angle_beta   90.00
_cell.angle_gamma   90.00
#
_symmetry.space_group_name_H-M   'P 1'
#
loop_
_entity.id
_entity.type
_entity.pdbx_description
1 polymer ?
#
loop_
_entity_poly.entity_id
_entity_poly.type
_entity_poly.pdbx_seq_one_letter_code
_entity_poly.pdbx_strand_id
1 'polypeptide(L)'
;MNFLFQAHSGLRYLVLLTGVVSLAYFVSGLATKRPVDKGVRILGAAFTGLLDLQILLGIGMVALGRFYPQLIGHIVMMLLAATVTHVLLVVNRKRPNPGYVLPAVAVAVALALIFGGIMAIGRGVLTHTTPVS
;
A
#
# COMPACT_ATOMS: atom_id res chain seq x y z
N MET A 1 -18.19 17.46 2.28
CA MET A 1 -17.93 16.00 2.17
C MET A 1 -16.97 15.58 1.04
N ASN A 2 -16.30 16.48 0.30
CA ASN A 2 -15.41 16.09 -0.80
C ASN A 2 -13.92 15.96 -0.43
N PHE A 3 -13.47 16.65 0.62
CA PHE A 3 -12.05 16.71 0.97
C PHE A 3 -11.47 15.34 1.36
N LEU A 4 -12.14 14.57 2.24
CA LEU A 4 -11.69 13.24 2.64
C LEU A 4 -11.60 12.25 1.47
N PHE A 5 -12.55 12.32 0.54
CA PHE A 5 -12.56 11.47 -0.65
C PHE A 5 -11.43 11.85 -1.62
N GLN A 6 -11.20 13.14 -1.87
CA GLN A 6 -10.08 13.62 -2.69
C GLN A 6 -8.74 13.27 -2.05
N ALA A 7 -8.60 13.44 -0.73
CA ALA A 7 -7.41 13.07 0.01
C ALA A 7 -7.15 11.56 -0.09
N HIS A 8 -8.15 10.71 0.15
CA HIS A 8 -8.00 9.25 0.03
C HIS A 8 -7.66 8.82 -1.41
N SER A 9 -8.31 9.42 -2.41
CA SER A 9 -8.07 9.14 -3.82
C SER A 9 -6.66 9.55 -4.25
N GLY A 10 -6.19 10.74 -3.85
CA GLY A 10 -4.85 11.22 -4.14
C GLY A 10 -3.77 10.41 -3.40
N LEU A 11 -4.02 10.08 -2.13
CA LEU A 11 -3.10 9.34 -1.28
C LEU A 11 -2.83 7.93 -1.81
N ARG A 12 -3.82 7.29 -2.43
CA ARG A 12 -3.63 6.00 -3.10
C ARG A 12 -2.51 6.04 -4.15
N TYR A 13 -2.42 7.11 -4.94
CA TYR A 13 -1.34 7.24 -5.92
C TYR A 13 0.02 7.42 -5.26
N LEU A 14 0.08 8.11 -4.11
CA LEU A 14 1.31 8.21 -3.31
C LEU A 14 1.72 6.86 -2.71
N VAL A 15 0.77 6.06 -2.21
CA VAL A 15 1.03 4.70 -1.71
C VAL A 15 1.57 3.81 -2.83
N LEU A 16 0.96 3.87 -4.02
CA LEU A 16 1.45 3.12 -5.17
C LEU A 16 2.84 3.58 -5.60
N LEU A 17 3.08 4.89 -5.71
CA LEU A 17 4.37 5.46 -6.07
C LEU A 17 5.46 5.05 -5.08
N THR A 18 5.22 5.24 -3.79
CA THR A 18 6.18 4.87 -2.73
C THR A 18 6.40 3.37 -2.66
N GLY A 19 5.36 2.55 -2.93
CA GLY A 19 5.51 1.10 -3.06
C GLY A 19 6.41 0.71 -4.23
N VAL A 20 6.19 1.28 -5.42
CA VAL A 20 7.05 1.01 -6.59
C VAL A 20 8.50 1.44 -6.34
N VAL A 21 8.71 2.63 -5.79
CA VAL A 21 10.05 3.14 -5.43
C VAL A 21 10.73 2.23 -4.41
N SER A 22 10.01 1.84 -3.34
CA SER A 22 10.54 0.94 -2.31
C SER A 22 10.90 -0.42 -2.88
N LEU A 23 10.03 -0.99 -3.72
CA LEU A 23 10.27 -2.28 -4.36
C LEU A 23 11.49 -2.23 -5.27
N ALA A 24 11.60 -1.21 -6.14
CA ALA A 24 12.76 -1.02 -7.00
C ALA A 24 14.06 -0.88 -6.20
N TYR A 25 14.03 -0.12 -5.10
CA TYR A 25 15.17 0.03 -4.21
C TYR A 25 15.55 -1.29 -3.53
N PHE A 26 14.59 -2.07 -3.03
CA PHE A 26 14.90 -3.34 -2.37
C PHE A 26 15.39 -4.41 -3.33
N VAL A 27 14.78 -4.51 -4.52
CA VAL A 27 15.20 -5.44 -5.57
C VAL A 27 16.59 -5.08 -6.09
N SER A 28 16.89 -3.80 -6.31
CA SER A 28 18.23 -3.37 -6.73
C SER A 28 19.29 -3.63 -5.66
N GLY A 29 18.99 -3.37 -4.38
CA GLY A 29 19.85 -3.71 -3.26
C GLY A 29 20.15 -5.22 -3.17
N LEU A 30 19.14 -6.05 -3.42
CA LEU A 30 19.27 -7.50 -3.47
C LEU A 30 20.13 -7.97 -4.67
N ALA A 31 19.84 -7.45 -5.87
CA ALA A 31 20.56 -7.82 -7.10
C ALA A 31 22.04 -7.41 -7.08
N THR A 32 22.34 -6.27 -6.46
CA THR A 32 23.71 -5.75 -6.32
C THR A 32 24.42 -6.25 -5.06
N LYS A 33 23.77 -7.09 -4.23
CA LYS A 33 24.29 -7.59 -2.95
C LYS A 33 24.83 -6.48 -2.04
N ARG A 34 24.19 -5.31 -2.07
CA ARG A 34 24.60 -4.15 -1.26
C ARG A 34 24.41 -4.46 0.23
N PRO A 35 25.25 -3.89 1.12
CA PRO A 35 24.97 -3.94 2.54
C PRO A 35 23.69 -3.15 2.85
N VAL A 36 22.86 -3.67 3.76
CA VAL A 36 21.63 -2.99 4.17
C VAL A 36 21.98 -1.66 4.84
N ASP A 37 21.37 -0.60 4.35
CA ASP A 37 21.56 0.76 4.85
C ASP A 37 20.27 1.30 5.50
N LYS A 38 20.30 2.60 5.84
CA LYS A 38 19.16 3.30 6.42
C LYS A 38 17.99 3.44 5.44
N GLY A 39 18.26 3.37 4.12
CA GLY A 39 17.25 3.50 3.06
C GLY A 39 16.16 2.44 3.17
N VAL A 40 16.52 1.20 3.53
CA VAL A 40 15.55 0.12 3.77
C VAL A 40 14.51 0.49 4.82
N ARG A 41 14.98 1.08 5.92
CA ARG A 41 14.11 1.49 7.03
C ARG A 41 13.27 2.71 6.67
N ILE A 42 13.84 3.71 6.01
CA ILE A 42 13.14 4.95 5.63
C ILE A 42 12.04 4.64 4.63
N LEU A 43 12.36 3.93 3.55
CA LEU A 43 11.40 3.58 2.50
C LEU A 43 10.31 2.63 3.01
N GLY A 44 10.69 1.62 3.79
CA GLY A 44 9.71 0.71 4.42
C GLY A 44 8.75 1.45 5.36
N ALA A 45 9.25 2.38 6.18
CA ALA A 45 8.42 3.20 7.06
C ALA A 45 7.54 4.18 6.28
N ALA A 46 8.06 4.82 5.24
CA ALA A 46 7.29 5.75 4.40
C ALA A 46 6.14 5.05 3.69
N PHE A 47 6.39 3.89 3.07
CA PHE A 47 5.35 3.09 2.42
C PHE A 47 4.28 2.65 3.43
N THR A 48 4.69 2.06 4.56
CA THR A 48 3.77 1.56 5.57
C THR A 48 2.94 2.69 6.20
N GLY A 49 3.56 3.83 6.51
CA GLY A 49 2.86 4.97 7.07
C GLY A 49 1.84 5.59 6.12
N LEU A 50 2.14 5.66 4.82
CA LEU A 50 1.17 6.12 3.81
C LEU A 50 0.03 5.13 3.63
N LEU A 51 0.32 3.82 3.65
CA LEU A 51 -0.69 2.77 3.59
C LEU A 51 -1.65 2.84 4.79
N ASP A 52 -1.11 3.02 5.99
CA ASP A 52 -1.88 3.16 7.23
C ASP A 52 -2.75 4.42 7.20
N LEU A 53 -2.21 5.55 6.72
CA LEU A 53 -2.99 6.78 6.54
C LEU A 53 -4.14 6.60 5.53
N GLN A 54 -3.90 5.87 4.45
CA GLN A 54 -4.93 5.57 3.46
C GLN A 54 -6.05 4.74 4.07
N ILE A 55 -5.72 3.70 4.85
CA ILE A 55 -6.69 2.88 5.57
C ILE A 55 -7.50 3.74 6.55
N LEU A 56 -6.83 4.61 7.32
CA LEU A 56 -7.50 5.48 8.29
C LEU A 56 -8.52 6.43 7.62
N LEU A 57 -8.15 7.04 6.48
CA LEU A 57 -9.09 7.83 5.70
C LEU A 57 -10.26 6.99 5.16
N GLY A 58 -9.99 5.73 4.76
CA GLY A 58 -11.01 4.78 4.34
C GLY A 58 -12.03 4.47 5.44
N ILE A 59 -11.54 4.17 6.64
CA ILE A 59 -12.37 3.95 7.84
C ILE A 59 -13.18 5.20 8.17
N GLY A 60 -12.59 6.40 8.08
CA GLY A 60 -13.30 7.66 8.28
C GLY A 60 -14.47 7.85 7.31
N MET A 61 -14.33 7.46 6.04
CA MET A 61 -15.43 7.50 5.07
C MET A 61 -16.54 6.50 5.40
N VAL A 62 -16.19 5.30 5.86
CA VAL A 62 -17.18 4.29 6.29
C VAL A 62 -17.96 4.76 7.51
N ALA A 63 -17.27 5.33 8.51
CA ALA A 63 -17.89 5.90 9.71
C ALA A 63 -18.87 7.05 9.39
N LEU A 64 -18.61 7.80 8.31
CA LEU A 64 -19.48 8.86 7.80
C LEU A 64 -20.63 8.34 6.91
N GLY A 65 -20.88 7.03 6.86
CA GLY A 65 -22.03 6.42 6.19
C GLY A 65 -21.82 6.05 4.72
N ARG A 66 -20.58 6.10 4.20
CA ARG A 66 -20.27 5.81 2.79
C ARG A 66 -19.94 4.33 2.61
N PHE A 67 -20.94 3.47 2.67
CA PHE A 67 -20.80 2.01 2.63
C PHE A 67 -21.58 1.36 1.46
N TYR A 68 -20.94 0.42 0.76
CA TYR A 68 -21.53 -0.40 -0.32
C TYR A 68 -20.97 -1.83 -0.27
N PRO A 69 -21.69 -2.87 -0.73
CA PRO A 69 -21.26 -4.27 -0.58
C PRO A 69 -19.86 -4.59 -1.14
N GLN A 70 -19.48 -3.99 -2.26
CA GLN A 70 -18.16 -4.16 -2.90
C GLN A 70 -17.01 -3.56 -2.08
N LEU A 71 -17.32 -2.68 -1.12
CA LEU A 71 -16.34 -2.03 -0.27
C LEU A 71 -15.72 -3.01 0.74
N ILE A 72 -16.42 -4.08 1.10
CA ILE A 72 -15.94 -5.09 2.06
C ILE A 72 -14.67 -5.75 1.53
N GLY A 73 -14.69 -6.21 0.27
CA GLY A 73 -13.53 -6.84 -0.36
C GLY A 73 -12.33 -5.89 -0.41
N HIS A 74 -12.56 -4.61 -0.72
CA HIS A 74 -11.50 -3.61 -0.70
C HIS A 74 -10.88 -3.41 0.69
N ILE A 75 -11.71 -3.23 1.72
CA ILE A 75 -11.25 -3.03 3.10
C ILE A 75 -10.43 -4.24 3.56
N VAL A 76 -10.92 -5.46 3.33
CA VAL A 76 -10.21 -6.69 3.72
C VAL A 76 -8.84 -6.77 3.05
N MET A 77 -8.75 -6.51 1.75
CA MET A 77 -7.48 -6.54 1.01
C MET A 77 -6.49 -5.48 1.51
N MET A 78 -6.97 -4.28 1.86
CA MET A 78 -6.14 -3.22 2.43
C MET A 78 -5.61 -3.59 3.83
N LEU A 79 -6.45 -4.18 4.68
CA LEU A 79 -6.04 -4.64 6.01
C LEU A 79 -5.03 -5.79 5.94
N LEU A 80 -5.22 -6.72 5.00
CA LEU A 80 -4.24 -7.78 4.72
C LEU A 80 -2.91 -7.19 4.25
N ALA A 81 -2.95 -6.21 3.34
CA ALA A 81 -1.74 -5.53 2.86
C ALA A 81 -0.96 -4.87 4.00
N ALA A 82 -1.65 -4.16 4.89
CA ALA A 82 -1.02 -3.53 6.05
C ALA A 82 -0.44 -4.58 7.02
N THR A 83 -1.21 -5.63 7.32
CA THR A 83 -0.78 -6.70 8.23
C THR A 83 0.49 -7.39 7.72
N VAL A 84 0.49 -7.81 6.44
CA VAL A 84 1.65 -8.45 5.82
C VAL A 84 2.87 -7.53 5.81
N THR A 85 2.67 -6.26 5.48
CA THR A 85 3.75 -5.25 5.45
C THR A 85 4.37 -5.08 6.83
N HIS A 86 3.55 -4.84 7.86
CA HIS A 86 4.01 -4.68 9.25
C HIS A 86 4.74 -5.91 9.74
N VAL A 87 4.17 -7.11 9.56
CA VAL A 87 4.78 -8.36 10.03
C VAL A 87 6.15 -8.57 9.39
N LEU A 88 6.26 -8.50 8.06
CA LEU A 88 7.51 -8.78 7.36
C LEU A 88 8.59 -7.73 7.65
N LEU A 89 8.24 -6.44 7.74
CA LEU A 89 9.19 -5.39 8.09
C LEU A 89 9.65 -5.49 9.55
N VAL A 90 8.76 -5.80 10.49
CA VAL A 90 9.11 -6.02 11.90
C VAL A 90 10.00 -7.24 12.06
N VAL A 91 9.67 -8.36 11.39
CA VAL A 91 10.51 -9.56 11.38
C VAL A 91 11.88 -9.26 10.81
N ASN A 92 11.98 -8.53 9.68
CA ASN A 92 13.27 -8.15 9.11
C ASN A 92 14.11 -7.31 10.08
N ARG A 93 13.47 -6.36 10.78
CA ARG A 93 14.15 -5.49 11.75
C ARG A 93 14.67 -6.25 12.98
N LYS A 94 14.00 -7.34 13.36
CA LYS A 94 14.40 -8.18 14.51
C LYS A 94 15.47 -9.21 14.16
N ARG A 95 15.85 -9.39 12.89
CA ARG A 95 16.90 -10.34 12.51
C ARG A 95 18.28 -9.81 12.90
N PRO A 96 19.23 -10.69 13.29
CA PRO A 96 20.62 -10.30 13.55
C PRO A 96 21.28 -9.64 12.34
N ASN A 97 20.95 -10.13 11.14
CA ASN A 97 21.36 -9.57 9.86
C ASN A 97 20.11 -9.20 9.04
N PRO A 98 19.62 -7.95 9.16
CA PRO A 98 18.52 -7.46 8.32
C PRO A 98 18.91 -7.54 6.84
N GLY A 99 17.94 -7.87 5.98
CA GLY A 99 18.16 -8.03 4.53
C GLY A 99 17.16 -7.25 3.67
N TYR A 100 17.30 -7.39 2.36
CA TYR A 100 16.40 -6.80 1.36
C TYR A 100 15.22 -7.70 0.97
N VAL A 101 15.32 -9.01 1.19
CA VAL A 101 14.32 -9.99 0.75
C VAL A 101 12.96 -9.78 1.43
N LEU A 102 12.94 -9.72 2.77
CA LEU A 102 11.68 -9.57 3.51
C LEU A 102 10.97 -8.24 3.19
N PRO A 103 11.65 -7.07 3.16
CA PRO A 103 11.04 -5.83 2.70
C PRO A 103 10.55 -5.87 1.25
N ALA A 104 11.30 -6.49 0.34
CA ALA A 104 10.88 -6.63 -1.06
C ALA A 104 9.59 -7.47 -1.18
N VAL A 105 9.54 -8.62 -0.51
CA VAL A 105 8.36 -9.49 -0.48
C VAL A 105 7.18 -8.76 0.17
N ALA A 106 7.41 -8.03 1.27
CA ALA A 106 6.39 -7.25 1.95
C ALA A 106 5.71 -6.26 1.01
N VAL A 107 6.51 -5.43 0.33
CA VAL A 107 6.00 -4.41 -0.58
C VAL A 107 5.37 -5.04 -1.82
N ALA A 108 5.97 -6.09 -2.39
CA ALA A 108 5.41 -6.76 -3.57
C ALA A 108 4.02 -7.37 -3.29
N VAL A 109 3.89 -8.10 -2.18
CA VAL A 109 2.61 -8.70 -1.77
C VAL A 109 1.59 -7.61 -1.43
N ALA A 110 2.00 -6.56 -0.74
CA ALA A 110 1.11 -5.44 -0.43
C ALA A 110 0.60 -4.73 -1.71
N LEU A 111 1.47 -4.48 -2.69
CA LEU A 111 1.07 -3.89 -3.97
C LEU A 111 0.08 -4.79 -4.72
N ALA A 112 0.30 -6.12 -4.72
CA ALA A 112 -0.62 -7.07 -5.33
C ALA A 112 -1.99 -7.08 -4.64
N LEU A 113 -2.02 -7.04 -3.31
CA LEU A 113 -3.25 -6.96 -2.51
C LEU A 113 -4.00 -5.64 -2.73
N ILE A 114 -3.29 -4.50 -2.74
CA ILE A 114 -3.86 -3.19 -3.03
C ILE A 114 -4.49 -3.21 -4.44
N PHE A 115 -3.75 -3.69 -5.44
CA PHE A 115 -4.25 -3.81 -6.81
C PHE A 115 -5.48 -4.72 -6.91
N GLY A 116 -5.46 -5.88 -6.26
CA GLY A 116 -6.61 -6.79 -6.18
C GLY A 116 -7.83 -6.16 -5.50
N GLY A 117 -7.62 -5.44 -4.39
CA GLY A 117 -8.66 -4.71 -3.68
C GLY A 117 -9.30 -3.59 -4.52
N ILE A 118 -8.56 -3.00 -5.45
CA ILE A 118 -9.09 -2.02 -6.40
C ILE A 118 -9.96 -2.70 -7.45
N MET A 119 -9.48 -3.81 -8.04
CA MET A 119 -10.24 -4.55 -9.04
C MET A 119 -11.54 -5.13 -8.46
N ALA A 120 -11.54 -5.53 -7.18
CA ALA A 120 -12.72 -6.01 -6.47
C ALA A 120 -13.84 -4.96 -6.35
N ILE A 121 -13.53 -3.66 -6.46
CA ILE A 121 -14.54 -2.59 -6.49
C ILE A 121 -15.26 -2.53 -7.86
N GLY A 122 -14.72 -3.14 -8.92
CA GLY A 122 -15.32 -3.13 -10.26
C GLY A 122 -15.23 -1.78 -10.99
N ARG A 123 -14.54 -0.79 -10.42
CA ARG A 123 -14.18 0.47 -11.09
C ARG A 123 -12.76 0.33 -11.63
N GLY A 124 -12.62 0.28 -12.95
CA GLY A 124 -11.31 0.20 -13.60
C GLY A 124 -10.40 1.33 -13.13
N VAL A 125 -9.10 1.03 -12.98
CA VAL A 125 -8.06 2.01 -12.60
C VAL A 125 -8.01 3.20 -13.57
N LEU A 126 -8.59 3.05 -14.77
CA LEU A 126 -8.57 3.98 -15.91
C LEU A 126 -9.96 4.46 -16.35
N THR A 127 -11.05 4.17 -15.62
CA THR A 127 -12.38 4.58 -16.07
C THR A 127 -12.57 6.09 -15.88
N HIS A 128 -12.25 6.86 -16.91
CA HIS A 128 -12.79 8.20 -17.12
C HIS A 128 -14.30 8.06 -17.37
N THR A 129 -15.10 8.76 -16.59
CA THR A 129 -16.53 8.94 -16.86
C THR A 129 -16.68 9.63 -18.21
N THR A 130 -17.03 8.91 -19.27
CA THR A 130 -17.58 9.54 -20.47
C THR A 130 -18.96 10.06 -20.10
N PRO A 131 -19.24 11.38 -20.24
CA PRO A 131 -20.59 11.88 -20.05
C PRO A 131 -21.44 11.29 -21.17
N VAL A 132 -22.46 10.51 -20.80
CA VAL A 132 -23.51 10.14 -21.75
C VAL A 132 -24.41 11.35 -21.86
N SER A 133 -24.47 11.85 -23.10
CA SER A 133 -25.30 12.94 -23.64
C SER A 133 -26.73 12.94 -23.14
#